data_AF-A0A965R4J2-F1
#
_entry.id   AF-A0A965R4J2-F1
#
_cell.length_a   1.000
_cell.length_b   1.000
_cell.length_c   1.000
_cell.angle_alpha   90.00
_cell.angle_beta   90.00
_cell.angle_gamma   90.00
#
_symmetry.space_group_name_H-M   'P 1'
#
loop_
_entity.id
_entity.type
_entity.pdbx_description
1 polymer ?
#
loop_
_entity_poly.entity_id
_entity_poly.type
_entity_poly.pdbx_seq_one_letter_code
_entity_poly.pdbx_strand_id
1 'polypeptide(L)'
;MSDVDLTQIDSAGAGPQWRAATEQASAVATLLSARDPRDIDLGFTVSGPIDGPSAGGILTVGILASLTNTPLLRGVTMTGTISPDGSIGEVGGVPTKLKAASDAGFTTVVVPEGSFLGTDAEGNQLSLEDFQATSSLTVVPVRNVLEAFTALTGTVYAGQPISPLSPSASSESAMTAVTAGMQDRLAAALETAPAGTDPETLDLASSALSRMQDSIQRHDLPRAYGEGAFAYLRLARAAGAASARADISSRGFDTVAAELLQKTRDLRATAMTARDAAIANLPTKLEQLIDLPGALGWATFAIASCDGLVEDLPLATTDEALIDAARILGEEEVGVSNMLTDALVVLRAMPSKTDVDTVSVRGFIDGYTNLLTRAGNANVDYYTTLAGTELRADGRFSNDSMSASVAALHDTLGATTSPTTMEESVSANATAMTYFVMSNGLLSGAQSYGFTIDDADMRTSVYATILDTAVDSGAATVESFAERLRNRGYTVGAPLWSSRWGTSAAIANRSSPEAANAAWIGLNETWYDAATLFMLTALTAPQK
;
A
#
# COMPACT_ATOMS: atom_id res chain seq x y z
N MET A 1 6.18 0.19 -33.17
CA MET A 1 7.40 -0.64 -33.32
C MET A 1 8.50 0.20 -33.95
N SER A 2 9.42 0.66 -33.09
CA SER A 2 10.84 0.83 -33.38
C SER A 2 11.52 0.70 -32.01
N ASP A 3 12.40 -0.30 -31.92
CA ASP A 3 13.09 -0.78 -30.73
C ASP A 3 13.86 0.30 -29.97
N VAL A 4 13.94 0.16 -28.64
CA VAL A 4 14.91 0.87 -27.81
C VAL A 4 16.19 0.04 -27.78
N ASP A 5 17.26 0.57 -28.37
CA ASP A 5 18.62 0.05 -28.31
C ASP A 5 19.28 0.48 -26.98
N LEU A 6 19.62 -0.50 -26.15
CA LEU A 6 20.20 -0.34 -24.82
C LEU A 6 21.74 -0.15 -24.84
N THR A 7 22.39 0.07 -25.99
CA THR A 7 23.86 0.25 -26.08
C THR A 7 24.39 1.63 -25.69
N GLN A 8 23.55 2.58 -25.23
CA GLN A 8 23.99 3.88 -24.68
C GLN A 8 24.00 3.97 -23.14
N ILE A 9 24.14 2.84 -22.46
CA ILE A 9 24.32 2.74 -21.00
C ILE A 9 25.55 3.53 -20.48
N ASP A 10 26.43 4.07 -21.35
CA ASP A 10 27.61 4.90 -21.01
C ASP A 10 27.35 6.42 -20.85
N SER A 11 26.09 6.89 -20.73
CA SER A 11 25.79 8.28 -20.34
C SER A 11 24.82 8.43 -19.14
N ALA A 12 24.58 7.36 -18.39
CA ALA A 12 23.47 7.27 -17.44
C ALA A 12 23.77 7.94 -16.08
N GLY A 13 23.51 9.24 -15.98
CA GLY A 13 23.61 9.99 -14.73
C GLY A 13 22.65 9.54 -13.61
N ALA A 14 21.62 8.72 -13.85
CA ALA A 14 20.68 8.27 -12.82
C ALA A 14 20.37 6.76 -12.90
N GLY A 15 20.53 6.04 -11.78
CA GLY A 15 20.24 4.61 -11.65
C GLY A 15 18.75 4.29 -11.39
N PRO A 16 18.38 2.99 -11.43
CA PRO A 16 16.98 2.55 -11.32
C PRO A 16 16.28 2.93 -10.01
N GLN A 17 17.01 2.95 -8.89
CA GLN A 17 16.42 3.30 -7.59
C GLN A 17 16.03 4.79 -7.55
N TRP A 18 16.87 5.64 -8.14
CA TRP A 18 16.58 7.07 -8.27
C TRP A 18 15.40 7.34 -9.21
N ARG A 19 15.27 6.57 -10.31
CA ARG A 19 14.10 6.69 -11.21
C ARG A 19 12.81 6.30 -10.50
N ALA A 20 12.80 5.19 -9.76
CA ALA A 20 11.66 4.79 -8.94
C ALA A 20 11.28 5.88 -7.94
N ALA A 21 12.26 6.42 -7.20
CA ALA A 21 12.02 7.51 -6.25
C ALA A 21 11.45 8.77 -6.92
N THR A 22 11.86 9.04 -8.16
CA THR A 22 11.40 10.20 -8.93
C THR A 22 9.98 10.04 -9.44
N GLU A 23 9.61 8.86 -9.95
CA GLU A 23 8.24 8.54 -10.36
C GLU A 23 7.29 8.51 -9.15
N GLN A 24 7.75 7.95 -8.03
CA GLN A 24 7.01 7.97 -6.76
C GLN A 24 6.80 9.40 -6.25
N ALA A 25 7.86 10.21 -6.23
CA ALA A 25 7.77 11.61 -5.87
C ALA A 25 6.83 12.39 -6.81
N SER A 26 6.87 12.09 -8.11
CA SER A 26 5.99 12.69 -9.11
C SER A 26 4.54 12.34 -8.88
N ALA A 27 4.25 11.06 -8.61
CA ALA A 27 2.93 10.59 -8.23
C ALA A 27 2.48 11.34 -6.97
N VAL A 28 3.16 11.13 -5.84
CA VAL A 28 2.77 11.73 -4.55
C VAL A 28 2.67 13.25 -4.62
N ALA A 29 3.61 13.98 -5.22
CA ALA A 29 3.52 15.44 -5.29
C ALA A 29 2.37 15.94 -6.17
N THR A 30 2.15 15.31 -7.32
CA THR A 30 1.02 15.63 -8.21
C THR A 30 -0.31 15.46 -7.46
N LEU A 31 -0.42 14.35 -6.75
CA LEU A 31 -1.55 13.98 -5.91
C LEU A 31 -1.80 15.02 -4.80
N LEU A 32 -0.76 15.41 -4.07
CA LEU A 32 -0.84 16.42 -3.01
C LEU A 32 -1.23 17.81 -3.58
N SER A 33 -0.78 18.15 -4.78
CA SER A 33 -0.93 19.48 -5.40
C SER A 33 -2.36 19.85 -5.80
N ALA A 34 -3.28 18.88 -5.82
CA ALA A 34 -4.65 19.05 -6.33
C ALA A 34 -4.68 19.51 -7.81
N ARG A 35 -3.74 19.04 -8.62
CA ARG A 35 -3.69 19.29 -10.06
C ARG A 35 -4.04 18.02 -10.83
N ASP A 36 -4.67 18.19 -11.98
CA ASP A 36 -4.88 17.09 -12.91
C ASP A 36 -3.51 16.65 -13.46
N PRO A 37 -3.13 15.36 -13.36
CA PRO A 37 -1.85 14.89 -13.87
C PRO A 37 -1.69 15.08 -15.39
N ARG A 38 -2.79 15.25 -16.13
CA ARG A 38 -2.76 15.52 -17.57
C ARG A 38 -2.28 16.92 -17.90
N ASP A 39 -2.33 17.84 -16.94
CA ASP A 39 -1.88 19.23 -17.07
C ASP A 39 -0.43 19.43 -16.59
N ILE A 40 0.25 18.34 -16.21
CA ILE A 40 1.58 18.40 -15.60
C ILE A 40 2.59 17.66 -16.49
N ASP A 41 3.69 18.33 -16.78
CA ASP A 41 4.89 17.75 -17.38
C ASP A 41 6.08 17.98 -16.42
N LEU A 42 6.71 16.90 -15.97
CA LEU A 42 7.82 16.93 -15.01
C LEU A 42 9.10 16.45 -15.67
N GLY A 43 10.12 17.32 -15.68
CA GLY A 43 11.45 17.00 -16.16
C GLY A 43 12.47 17.07 -15.02
N PHE A 44 13.35 16.07 -14.96
CA PHE A 44 14.43 16.03 -13.99
C PHE A 44 15.78 16.06 -14.70
N THR A 45 16.75 16.76 -14.12
CA THR A 45 18.13 16.82 -14.64
C THR A 45 19.08 16.42 -13.53
N VAL A 46 20.02 15.54 -13.86
CA VAL A 46 21.04 15.05 -12.93
C VAL A 46 22.42 15.48 -13.39
N SER A 47 23.27 15.88 -12.45
CA SER A 47 24.64 16.30 -12.70
C SER A 47 25.62 15.24 -12.17
N GLY A 48 25.90 14.23 -13.00
CA GLY A 48 26.75 13.09 -12.66
C GLY A 48 25.96 11.87 -12.17
N PRO A 49 26.61 10.70 -11.95
CA PRO A 49 25.95 9.47 -11.51
C PRO A 49 25.30 9.63 -10.13
N ILE A 50 24.00 9.36 -10.04
CA ILE A 50 23.22 9.31 -8.81
C ILE A 50 22.38 8.03 -8.77
N ASP A 51 22.23 7.44 -7.59
CA ASP A 51 21.29 6.37 -7.37
C ASP A 51 20.81 6.35 -5.91
N GLY A 52 19.76 5.59 -5.63
CA GLY A 52 19.21 5.38 -4.30
C GLY A 52 17.85 6.08 -4.06
N PRO A 53 16.97 5.51 -3.21
CA PRO A 53 15.63 6.04 -2.99
C PRO A 53 15.60 7.27 -2.05
N SER A 54 16.73 7.59 -1.42
CA SER A 54 16.80 8.56 -0.32
C SER A 54 16.50 10.02 -0.68
N ALA A 55 16.31 10.31 -1.97
CA ALA A 55 15.89 11.62 -2.47
C ALA A 55 14.36 11.73 -2.63
N GLY A 56 13.59 10.65 -2.42
CA GLY A 56 12.14 10.62 -2.64
C GLY A 56 11.42 11.75 -1.92
N GLY A 57 11.65 11.93 -0.62
CA GLY A 57 11.01 12.98 0.18
C GLY A 57 11.30 14.40 -0.31
N ILE A 58 12.57 14.71 -0.58
CA ILE A 58 12.97 16.05 -1.03
C ILE A 58 12.48 16.37 -2.45
N LEU A 59 12.47 15.37 -3.34
CA LEU A 59 11.90 15.51 -4.68
C LEU A 59 10.40 15.80 -4.61
N THR A 60 9.67 15.08 -3.76
CA THR A 60 8.23 15.30 -3.56
C THR A 60 7.95 16.72 -3.09
N VAL A 61 8.68 17.21 -2.08
CA VAL A 61 8.53 18.58 -1.58
C VAL A 61 8.88 19.61 -2.66
N GLY A 62 9.93 19.40 -3.44
CA GLY A 62 10.35 20.30 -4.52
C GLY A 62 9.32 20.41 -5.65
N ILE A 63 8.77 19.26 -6.09
CA ILE A 63 7.70 19.22 -7.09
C ILE A 63 6.46 19.92 -6.54
N LEU A 64 6.04 19.58 -5.31
CA LEU A 64 4.86 20.16 -4.69
C LEU A 64 4.98 21.68 -4.57
N ALA A 65 6.12 22.17 -4.06
CA ALA A 65 6.42 23.59 -3.92
C ALA A 65 6.38 24.32 -5.27
N SER A 66 6.84 23.67 -6.34
CA SER A 66 6.77 24.21 -7.70
C SER A 66 5.33 24.30 -8.20
N LEU A 67 4.52 23.26 -8.02
CA LEU A 67 3.11 23.22 -8.45
C LEU A 67 2.22 24.21 -7.66
N THR A 68 2.61 24.52 -6.42
CA THR A 68 1.88 25.42 -5.51
C THR A 68 2.43 26.84 -5.49
N ASN A 69 3.50 27.13 -6.23
CA ASN A 69 4.25 28.39 -6.19
C ASN A 69 4.69 28.79 -4.77
N THR A 70 5.15 27.81 -3.98
CA THR A 70 5.64 28.03 -2.62
C THR A 70 7.17 28.08 -2.62
N PRO A 71 7.80 29.16 -2.12
CA PRO A 71 9.26 29.24 -2.07
C PRO A 71 9.86 28.29 -1.03
N LEU A 72 11.00 27.69 -1.35
CA LEU A 72 11.81 26.90 -0.41
C LEU A 72 12.71 27.81 0.44
N LEU A 73 12.92 27.43 1.70
CA LEU A 73 13.84 28.09 2.62
C LEU A 73 15.29 27.82 2.22
N ARG A 74 16.14 28.85 2.30
CA ARG A 74 17.58 28.72 2.08
C ARG A 74 18.25 28.08 3.29
N GLY A 75 19.29 27.27 3.06
CA GLY A 75 20.05 26.63 4.13
C GLY A 75 19.38 25.42 4.77
N VAL A 76 18.23 24.98 4.24
CA VAL A 76 17.51 23.77 4.66
C VAL A 76 17.65 22.69 3.58
N THR A 77 17.96 21.46 3.99
CA THR A 77 18.01 20.28 3.11
C THR A 77 17.32 19.09 3.77
N MET A 78 17.19 17.98 3.06
CA MET A 78 16.49 16.79 3.53
C MET A 78 17.08 15.49 2.95
N THR A 79 16.94 14.40 3.70
CA THR A 79 17.01 13.02 3.17
C THR A 79 15.77 12.24 3.64
N GLY A 80 15.36 11.23 2.88
CA GLY A 80 14.22 10.35 3.23
C GLY A 80 13.60 9.73 1.98
N THR A 81 13.09 8.51 2.07
CA THR A 81 12.28 7.93 0.98
C THR A 81 10.88 8.54 0.98
N ILE A 82 10.05 8.19 0.01
CA ILE A 82 8.63 8.56 -0.04
C ILE A 82 7.80 7.33 -0.37
N SER A 83 6.74 7.11 0.41
CA SER A 83 5.77 6.03 0.20
C SER A 83 4.48 6.55 -0.43
N PRO A 84 3.60 5.67 -0.97
CA PRO A 84 2.32 6.06 -1.57
C PRO A 84 1.41 6.91 -0.67
N ASP A 85 1.41 6.67 0.63
CA ASP A 85 0.67 7.45 1.63
C ASP A 85 1.33 8.78 2.02
N GLY A 86 2.46 9.13 1.42
CA GLY A 86 3.22 10.33 1.79
C GLY A 86 4.06 10.20 3.05
N SER A 87 4.17 9.01 3.65
CA SER A 87 5.13 8.76 4.72
C SER A 87 6.58 8.92 4.23
N ILE A 88 7.43 9.43 5.11
CA ILE A 88 8.87 9.61 4.85
C ILE A 88 9.61 8.47 5.54
N GLY A 89 10.13 7.55 4.74
CA GLY A 89 10.79 6.35 5.23
C GLY A 89 12.29 6.53 5.50
N GLU A 90 12.84 5.57 6.23
CA GLU A 90 14.23 5.54 6.66
C GLU A 90 15.22 5.48 5.49
N VAL A 91 16.45 5.92 5.79
CA VAL A 91 17.55 5.94 4.83
C VAL A 91 18.86 5.61 5.53
N GLY A 92 19.74 4.89 4.84
CA GLY A 92 21.08 4.62 5.33
C GLY A 92 21.97 5.87 5.38
N GLY A 93 22.98 5.83 6.26
CA GLY A 93 24.09 6.78 6.29
C GLY A 93 23.72 8.20 6.76
N VAL A 94 22.67 8.34 7.58
CA VAL A 94 22.24 9.65 8.12
C VAL A 94 23.38 10.43 8.77
N PRO A 95 24.25 9.86 9.64
CA PRO A 95 25.33 10.63 10.26
C PRO A 95 26.32 11.22 9.23
N THR A 96 26.65 10.45 8.18
CA THR A 96 27.51 10.91 7.09
C THR A 96 26.84 12.01 6.26
N LYS A 97 25.53 11.88 6.01
CA LYS A 97 24.74 12.91 5.30
C LYS A 97 24.63 14.21 6.10
N LEU A 98 24.46 14.14 7.42
CA LEU A 98 24.47 15.30 8.31
C LEU A 98 25.81 16.03 8.23
N LYS A 99 26.93 15.29 8.27
CA LYS A 99 28.26 15.88 8.11
C LYS A 99 28.44 16.55 6.75
N ALA A 100 28.05 15.89 5.67
CA ALA A 100 28.12 16.44 4.32
C ALA A 100 27.27 17.70 4.14
N ALA A 101 26.07 17.74 4.72
CA ALA A 101 25.20 18.90 4.70
C ALA A 101 25.83 20.08 5.47
N SER A 102 26.40 19.82 6.65
CA SER A 102 27.13 20.84 7.40
C SER A 102 28.33 21.39 6.63
N ASP A 103 29.10 20.53 5.97
CA ASP A 103 30.25 20.93 5.16
C ASP A 103 29.85 21.74 3.91
N ALA A 104 28.67 21.47 3.36
CA ALA A 104 28.07 22.23 2.27
C ALA A 104 27.41 23.54 2.72
N GLY A 105 27.44 23.87 4.02
CA GLY A 105 26.92 25.12 4.58
C GLY A 105 25.40 25.13 4.82
N PHE A 106 24.74 23.97 4.83
CA PHE A 106 23.36 23.88 5.31
C PHE A 106 23.32 24.07 6.83
N THR A 107 22.32 24.79 7.30
CA THR A 107 22.10 25.06 8.73
C THR A 107 21.07 24.11 9.34
N THR A 108 20.21 23.53 8.49
CA THR A 108 19.14 22.64 8.92
C THR A 108 19.05 21.42 7.99
N VAL A 109 18.94 20.23 8.57
CA VAL A 109 18.67 18.98 7.84
C VAL A 109 17.40 18.34 8.38
N VAL A 110 16.47 18.08 7.47
CA VAL A 110 15.24 17.32 7.73
C VAL A 110 15.53 15.84 7.52
N VAL A 111 15.16 14.99 8.47
CA VAL A 111 15.42 13.55 8.45
C VAL A 111 14.15 12.76 8.81
N PRO A 112 14.01 11.49 8.40
CA PRO A 112 12.92 10.63 8.86
C PRO A 112 12.91 10.53 10.39
N GLU A 113 11.72 10.50 10.99
CA GLU A 113 11.56 10.21 12.42
C GLU A 113 12.20 8.85 12.76
N GLY A 114 12.85 8.75 13.92
CA GLY A 114 13.56 7.53 14.35
C GLY A 114 14.96 7.34 13.76
N SER A 115 15.41 8.21 12.84
CA SER A 115 16.72 8.11 12.20
C SER A 115 17.88 8.00 13.20
N PHE A 116 18.81 7.08 12.92
CA PHE A 116 20.07 6.96 13.65
C PHE A 116 20.99 8.17 13.41
N LEU A 117 21.28 8.95 14.47
CA LEU A 117 22.05 10.20 14.37
C LEU A 117 23.56 10.02 14.62
N GLY A 118 23.99 8.86 15.09
CA GLY A 118 25.38 8.55 15.44
C GLY A 118 25.50 7.98 16.85
N THR A 119 26.74 7.83 17.33
CA THR A 119 27.02 7.41 18.70
C THR A 119 27.81 8.46 19.48
N ASP A 120 27.69 8.44 20.80
CA ASP A 120 28.59 9.14 21.72
C ASP A 120 29.98 8.46 21.80
N ALA A 121 30.84 8.95 22.69
CA ALA A 121 32.19 8.42 22.86
C ALA A 121 32.20 7.02 23.51
N GLU A 122 31.13 6.67 24.22
CA GLU A 122 30.90 5.40 24.90
C GLU A 122 30.24 4.35 23.99
N GLY A 123 29.81 4.74 22.78
CA GLY A 123 29.19 3.89 21.79
C GLY A 123 27.66 3.79 21.88
N ASN A 124 27.01 4.61 22.71
CA ASN A 124 25.56 4.67 22.78
C ASN A 124 24.99 5.54 21.66
N GLN A 125 23.81 5.19 21.15
CA GLN A 125 23.12 5.99 20.15
C GLN A 125 22.80 7.39 20.67
N LEU A 126 23.13 8.41 19.89
CA LEU A 126 22.82 9.80 20.21
C LEU A 126 21.31 10.04 20.15
N SER A 127 20.77 10.66 21.19
CA SER A 127 19.45 11.28 21.13
C SER A 127 19.49 12.54 20.26
N LEU A 128 18.31 13.00 19.82
CA LEU A 128 18.21 14.28 19.12
C LEU A 128 18.75 15.44 19.97
N GLU A 129 18.44 15.44 21.27
CA GLU A 129 18.89 16.47 22.21
C GLU A 129 20.42 16.51 22.30
N ASP A 130 21.07 15.33 22.44
CA ASP A 130 22.52 15.22 22.55
C ASP A 130 23.23 15.65 21.25
N PHE A 131 22.68 15.25 20.09
CA PHE A 131 23.20 15.69 18.81
C PHE A 131 23.12 17.22 18.67
N GLN A 132 21.98 17.81 19.00
CA GLN A 132 21.76 19.26 18.88
C GLN A 132 22.57 20.07 19.90
N ALA A 133 22.90 19.50 21.06
CA ALA A 133 23.77 20.15 22.04
C ALA A 133 25.24 20.24 21.58
N THR A 134 25.67 19.34 20.70
CA THR A 134 27.07 19.19 20.27
C THR A 134 27.34 19.66 18.84
N SER A 135 26.28 19.94 18.07
CA SER A 135 26.35 20.33 16.66
C SER A 135 25.78 21.72 16.43
N SER A 136 26.39 22.49 15.51
CA SER A 136 25.79 23.73 14.99
C SER A 136 24.71 23.49 13.94
N LEU A 137 24.52 22.23 13.52
CA LEU A 137 23.52 21.81 12.55
C LEU A 137 22.20 21.50 13.26
N THR A 138 21.11 22.13 12.83
CA THR A 138 19.76 21.80 13.33
C THR A 138 19.25 20.56 12.61
N VAL A 139 18.76 19.57 13.35
CA VAL A 139 18.10 18.37 12.79
C VAL A 139 16.62 18.44 13.10
N VAL A 140 15.78 18.25 12.07
CA VAL A 140 14.31 18.27 12.19
C VAL A 140 13.78 16.91 11.77
N PRO A 141 13.36 16.05 12.72
CA PRO A 141 12.68 14.80 12.39
C PRO A 141 11.29 15.08 11.80
N VAL A 142 10.90 14.32 10.78
CA VAL A 142 9.56 14.38 10.17
C VAL A 142 9.04 12.99 9.87
N ARG A 143 7.74 12.81 9.95
CA ARG A 143 7.05 11.53 9.72
C ARG A 143 6.53 11.41 8.29
N ASN A 144 6.05 12.53 7.74
CA ASN A 144 5.39 12.56 6.44
C ASN A 144 5.77 13.82 5.66
N VAL A 145 5.36 13.82 4.38
CA VAL A 145 5.59 14.88 3.42
C VAL A 145 4.98 16.22 3.83
N LEU A 146 3.92 16.26 4.65
CA LEU A 146 3.29 17.51 5.10
C LEU A 146 4.18 18.24 6.12
N GLU A 147 4.75 17.48 7.06
CA GLU A 147 5.74 17.98 8.02
C GLU A 147 7.03 18.39 7.29
N ALA A 148 7.50 17.57 6.35
CA ALA A 148 8.65 17.89 5.50
C ALA A 148 8.43 19.19 4.71
N PHE A 149 7.28 19.34 4.05
CA PHE A 149 6.95 20.55 3.30
C PHE A 149 6.97 21.78 4.20
N THR A 150 6.41 21.67 5.40
CA THR A 150 6.43 22.76 6.39
C THR A 150 7.86 23.10 6.81
N ALA A 151 8.70 22.10 7.08
CA ALA A 151 10.10 22.30 7.47
C ALA A 151 10.94 22.94 6.35
N LEU A 152 10.69 22.58 5.08
CA LEU A 152 11.44 23.11 3.93
C LEU A 152 10.91 24.45 3.39
N THR A 153 9.67 24.84 3.67
CA THR A 153 9.05 26.06 3.12
C THR A 153 8.65 27.10 4.17
N GLY A 154 8.54 26.71 5.45
CA GLY A 154 7.93 27.50 6.51
C GLY A 154 6.41 27.67 6.36
N THR A 155 5.78 27.00 5.40
CA THR A 155 4.35 27.10 5.10
C THR A 155 3.65 25.79 5.45
N VAL A 156 2.59 25.86 6.25
CA VAL A 156 1.74 24.70 6.55
C VAL A 156 0.88 24.38 5.32
N TYR A 157 1.10 23.19 4.73
CA TYR A 157 0.40 22.77 3.51
C TYR A 157 -1.06 22.36 3.76
N ALA A 158 -1.27 21.57 4.82
CA ALA A 158 -2.59 21.14 5.29
C ALA A 158 -2.60 21.13 6.83
N GLY A 159 -3.74 21.48 7.43
CA GLY A 159 -3.90 21.46 8.88
C GLY A 159 -3.99 20.04 9.45
N GLN A 160 -3.80 19.94 10.77
CA GLN A 160 -4.08 18.73 11.54
C GLN A 160 -5.61 18.56 11.71
N PRO A 161 -6.14 17.32 11.67
CA PRO A 161 -7.56 17.05 11.83
C PRO A 161 -8.15 17.68 13.10
N ILE A 162 -9.22 18.47 12.94
CA ILE A 162 -9.85 19.22 14.02
C ILE A 162 -10.77 18.32 14.86
N SER A 163 -11.38 17.28 14.26
CA SER A 163 -12.14 16.23 14.97
C SER A 163 -12.50 15.03 14.05
N PRO A 164 -12.55 13.79 14.60
CA PRO A 164 -13.10 12.63 13.91
C PRO A 164 -14.59 12.85 13.59
N LEU A 165 -15.02 12.54 12.37
CA LEU A 165 -16.46 12.54 12.05
C LEU A 165 -17.17 11.35 12.69
N SER A 166 -18.37 11.61 13.18
CA SER A 166 -19.37 10.56 13.36
C SER A 166 -19.90 10.13 11.98
N PRO A 167 -20.02 8.82 11.73
CA PRO A 167 -20.60 8.30 10.50
C PRO A 167 -22.06 8.78 10.33
N SER A 168 -22.56 8.82 9.09
CA SER A 168 -24.00 8.99 8.87
C SER A 168 -24.76 7.76 9.36
N ALA A 169 -26.05 7.88 9.66
CA ALA A 169 -26.87 6.75 10.07
C ALA A 169 -26.85 5.57 9.06
N SER A 170 -26.80 5.86 7.75
CA SER A 170 -26.68 4.83 6.71
C SER A 170 -25.33 4.11 6.76
N SER A 171 -24.24 4.87 6.94
CA SER A 171 -22.88 4.33 7.04
C SER A 171 -22.71 3.53 8.32
N GLU A 172 -23.22 4.05 9.44
CA GLU A 172 -23.19 3.39 10.74
C GLU A 172 -23.95 2.06 10.72
N SER A 173 -25.14 2.03 10.09
CA SER A 173 -25.91 0.80 9.91
C SER A 173 -25.15 -0.22 9.06
N ALA A 174 -24.52 0.21 7.96
CA ALA A 174 -23.74 -0.68 7.09
C ALA A 174 -22.50 -1.23 7.82
N MET A 175 -21.74 -0.37 8.49
CA MET A 175 -20.58 -0.76 9.29
C MET A 175 -20.96 -1.72 10.42
N THR A 176 -22.09 -1.49 11.08
CA THR A 176 -22.61 -2.40 12.11
C THR A 176 -22.92 -3.77 11.52
N ALA A 177 -23.59 -3.82 10.36
CA ALA A 177 -23.96 -5.06 9.70
C ALA A 177 -22.74 -5.87 9.24
N VAL A 178 -21.76 -5.22 8.59
CA VAL A 178 -20.54 -5.94 8.14
C VAL A 178 -19.68 -6.39 9.31
N THR A 179 -19.64 -5.63 10.42
CA THR A 179 -18.92 -6.02 11.64
C THR A 179 -19.56 -7.24 12.30
N ALA A 180 -20.89 -7.27 12.41
CA ALA A 180 -21.61 -8.44 12.92
C ALA A 180 -21.38 -9.67 12.02
N GLY A 181 -21.48 -9.49 10.69
CA GLY A 181 -21.20 -10.56 9.73
C GLY A 181 -19.75 -11.06 9.79
N MET A 182 -18.78 -10.18 10.04
CA MET A 182 -17.38 -10.58 10.28
C MET A 182 -17.25 -11.45 11.53
N GLN A 183 -17.91 -11.05 12.63
CA GLN A 183 -17.89 -11.81 13.88
C GLN A 183 -18.46 -13.22 13.68
N ASP A 184 -19.60 -13.34 13.00
CA ASP A 184 -20.23 -14.63 12.72
C ASP A 184 -19.35 -15.52 11.83
N ARG A 185 -18.72 -14.95 10.80
CA ARG A 185 -17.82 -15.68 9.89
C ARG A 185 -16.57 -16.17 10.60
N LEU A 186 -15.94 -15.34 11.43
CA LEU A 186 -14.75 -15.74 12.20
C LEU A 186 -15.10 -16.82 13.22
N ALA A 187 -16.23 -16.71 13.92
CA ALA A 187 -16.70 -17.74 14.85
C ALA A 187 -16.95 -19.07 14.13
N ALA A 188 -17.66 -19.06 13.00
CA ALA A 188 -17.92 -20.25 12.21
C ALA A 188 -16.63 -20.88 11.65
N ALA A 189 -15.69 -20.06 11.18
CA ALA A 189 -14.39 -20.52 10.69
C ALA A 189 -13.56 -21.18 11.80
N LEU A 190 -13.61 -20.64 13.03
CA LEU A 190 -12.94 -21.21 14.19
C LEU A 190 -13.53 -22.58 14.57
N GLU A 191 -14.86 -22.72 14.56
CA GLU A 191 -15.54 -23.99 14.85
C GLU A 191 -15.25 -25.07 13.82
N THR A 192 -15.06 -24.68 12.55
CA THR A 192 -14.87 -25.59 11.41
C THR A 192 -13.41 -25.71 10.97
N ALA A 193 -12.48 -25.12 11.72
CA ALA A 193 -11.06 -25.15 11.40
C ALA A 193 -10.55 -26.60 11.24
N PRO A 194 -9.87 -26.94 10.13
CA PRO A 194 -9.38 -28.29 9.90
C PRO A 194 -8.46 -28.78 11.03
N ALA A 195 -8.49 -30.09 11.29
CA ALA A 195 -7.52 -30.71 12.18
C ALA A 195 -6.09 -30.46 11.66
N GLY A 196 -5.19 -30.05 12.56
CA GLY A 196 -3.82 -29.65 12.18
C GLY A 196 -3.66 -28.18 11.82
N THR A 197 -4.72 -27.37 11.92
CA THR A 197 -4.60 -25.90 11.94
C THR A 197 -3.72 -25.48 13.11
N ASP A 198 -2.83 -24.53 12.85
CA ASP A 198 -1.83 -24.05 13.81
C ASP A 198 -2.49 -23.52 15.12
N PRO A 199 -2.06 -24.02 16.31
CA PRO A 199 -2.65 -23.60 17.58
C PRO A 199 -2.49 -22.11 17.89
N GLU A 200 -1.38 -21.47 17.48
CA GLU A 200 -1.18 -20.04 17.70
C GLU A 200 -2.20 -19.22 16.89
N THR A 201 -2.49 -19.64 15.66
CA THR A 201 -3.50 -19.03 14.81
C THR A 201 -4.92 -19.22 15.37
N LEU A 202 -5.23 -20.38 15.94
CA LEU A 202 -6.52 -20.63 16.60
C LEU A 202 -6.70 -19.77 17.85
N ASP A 203 -5.64 -19.58 18.64
CA ASP A 203 -5.64 -18.70 19.81
C ASP A 203 -5.77 -17.21 19.40
N LEU A 204 -5.08 -16.81 18.33
CA LEU A 204 -5.21 -15.49 17.74
C LEU A 204 -6.64 -15.19 17.29
N ALA A 205 -7.29 -16.13 16.60
CA ALA A 205 -8.68 -16.02 16.17
C ALA A 205 -9.67 -15.98 17.36
N SER A 206 -9.48 -16.84 18.35
CA SER A 206 -10.30 -16.86 19.58
C SER A 206 -10.18 -15.54 20.34
N SER A 207 -8.94 -15.05 20.51
CA SER A 207 -8.66 -13.78 21.17
C SER A 207 -9.21 -12.59 20.40
N ALA A 208 -9.15 -12.63 19.07
CA ALA A 208 -9.75 -11.61 18.22
C ALA A 208 -11.26 -11.52 18.43
N LEU A 209 -12.00 -12.65 18.48
CA LEU A 209 -13.44 -12.65 18.77
C LEU A 209 -13.77 -11.96 20.10
N SER A 210 -12.98 -12.18 21.16
CA SER A 210 -13.15 -11.47 22.43
C SER A 210 -12.90 -9.96 22.29
N ARG A 211 -11.81 -9.56 21.63
CA ARG A 211 -11.51 -8.14 21.39
C ARG A 211 -12.57 -7.46 20.54
N MET A 212 -13.11 -8.14 19.53
CA MET A 212 -14.22 -7.65 18.71
C MET A 212 -15.43 -7.32 19.57
N GLN A 213 -15.81 -8.21 20.50
CA GLN A 213 -16.95 -7.99 21.40
C GLN A 213 -16.73 -6.75 22.28
N ASP A 214 -15.52 -6.58 22.82
CA ASP A 214 -15.16 -5.40 23.62
C ASP A 214 -15.16 -4.11 22.79
N SER A 215 -14.69 -4.16 21.55
CA SER A 215 -14.68 -3.03 20.61
C SER A 215 -16.10 -2.65 20.17
N ILE A 216 -16.98 -3.63 19.91
CA ILE A 216 -18.41 -3.40 19.62
C ILE A 216 -19.11 -2.75 20.82
N GLN A 217 -18.87 -3.21 22.05
CA GLN A 217 -19.44 -2.61 23.26
C GLN A 217 -19.00 -1.15 23.47
N ARG A 218 -17.80 -0.79 23.01
CA ARG A 218 -17.27 0.57 23.03
C ARG A 218 -17.69 1.41 21.81
N HIS A 219 -18.53 0.87 20.91
CA HIS A 219 -18.92 1.48 19.64
C HIS A 219 -17.73 1.80 18.71
N ASP A 220 -16.64 1.04 18.82
CA ASP A 220 -15.46 1.14 17.96
C ASP A 220 -15.54 0.10 16.83
N LEU A 221 -16.44 0.34 15.87
CA LEU A 221 -16.73 -0.59 14.78
C LEU A 221 -15.55 -0.84 13.83
N PRO A 222 -14.76 0.18 13.39
CA PRO A 222 -13.59 -0.09 12.56
C PRO A 222 -12.59 -1.01 13.25
N ARG A 223 -12.34 -0.80 14.55
CA ARG A 223 -11.46 -1.69 15.30
C ARG A 223 -12.01 -3.10 15.42
N ALA A 224 -13.29 -3.25 15.75
CA ALA A 224 -13.92 -4.56 15.80
C ALA A 224 -13.83 -5.27 14.45
N TYR A 225 -14.16 -4.59 13.36
CA TYR A 225 -14.04 -5.17 12.02
C TYR A 225 -12.59 -5.59 11.72
N GLY A 226 -11.61 -4.72 11.99
CA GLY A 226 -10.21 -5.00 11.68
C GLY A 226 -9.60 -6.12 12.52
N GLU A 227 -9.94 -6.23 13.80
CA GLU A 227 -9.57 -7.36 14.66
C GLU A 227 -10.08 -8.68 14.07
N GLY A 228 -11.34 -8.69 13.59
CA GLY A 228 -11.96 -9.87 12.98
C GLY A 228 -11.40 -10.20 11.60
N ALA A 229 -11.30 -9.22 10.70
CA ALA A 229 -10.83 -9.38 9.33
C ALA A 229 -9.42 -9.93 9.29
N PHE A 230 -8.51 -9.36 10.09
CA PHE A 230 -7.14 -9.84 10.19
C PHE A 230 -7.07 -11.30 10.66
N ALA A 231 -7.74 -11.61 11.76
CA ALA A 231 -7.76 -12.95 12.30
C ALA A 231 -8.39 -13.96 11.33
N TYR A 232 -9.42 -13.56 10.59
CA TYR A 232 -10.08 -14.43 9.63
C TYR A 232 -9.19 -14.76 8.44
N LEU A 233 -8.49 -13.76 7.88
CA LEU A 233 -7.51 -13.98 6.81
C LEU A 233 -6.39 -14.92 7.27
N ARG A 234 -5.82 -14.70 8.47
CA ARG A 234 -4.78 -15.59 9.02
C ARG A 234 -5.30 -17.01 9.26
N LEU A 235 -6.50 -17.16 9.81
CA LEU A 235 -7.13 -18.46 10.01
C LEU A 235 -7.39 -19.18 8.68
N ALA A 236 -7.83 -18.46 7.65
CA ALA A 236 -8.06 -19.03 6.32
C ALA A 236 -6.77 -19.53 5.67
N ARG A 237 -5.65 -18.77 5.79
CA ARG A 237 -4.31 -19.25 5.38
C ARG A 237 -3.93 -20.54 6.10
N ALA A 238 -4.05 -20.55 7.42
CA ALA A 238 -3.64 -21.71 8.23
C ALA A 238 -4.52 -22.94 7.96
N ALA A 239 -5.82 -22.75 7.76
CA ALA A 239 -6.76 -23.80 7.38
C ALA A 239 -6.40 -24.38 6.00
N GLY A 240 -6.12 -23.53 5.00
CA GLY A 240 -5.66 -23.96 3.69
C GLY A 240 -4.40 -24.83 3.75
N ALA A 241 -3.41 -24.41 4.54
CA ALA A 241 -2.18 -25.18 4.77
C ALA A 241 -2.46 -26.55 5.45
N ALA A 242 -3.29 -26.57 6.48
CA ALA A 242 -3.63 -27.78 7.22
C ALA A 242 -4.35 -28.79 6.33
N SER A 243 -5.33 -28.34 5.54
CA SER A 243 -6.05 -29.16 4.57
C SER A 243 -5.09 -29.73 3.52
N ALA A 244 -4.21 -28.92 2.94
CA ALA A 244 -3.24 -29.39 1.95
C ALA A 244 -2.30 -30.46 2.51
N ARG A 245 -1.77 -30.28 3.73
CA ARG A 245 -0.93 -31.29 4.39
C ARG A 245 -1.64 -32.63 4.58
N ALA A 246 -2.88 -32.57 5.07
CA ALA A 246 -3.69 -33.77 5.29
C ALA A 246 -4.02 -34.48 3.97
N ASP A 247 -4.32 -33.71 2.94
CA ASP A 247 -4.65 -34.21 1.61
C ASP A 247 -3.44 -34.81 0.89
N ILE A 248 -2.27 -34.18 0.96
CA ILE A 248 -1.04 -34.73 0.39
C ILE A 248 -0.71 -36.07 1.05
N SER A 249 -0.81 -36.12 2.38
CA SER A 249 -0.54 -37.33 3.16
C SER A 249 -1.47 -38.49 2.82
N SER A 250 -2.72 -38.20 2.44
CA SER A 250 -3.76 -39.22 2.21
C SER A 250 -4.01 -39.56 0.75
N ARG A 251 -3.80 -38.62 -0.17
CA ARG A 251 -4.18 -38.71 -1.60
C ARG A 251 -2.99 -38.52 -2.55
N GLY A 252 -1.83 -38.12 -2.02
CA GLY A 252 -0.58 -37.98 -2.75
C GLY A 252 -0.43 -36.62 -3.46
N PHE A 253 0.84 -36.23 -3.68
CA PHE A 253 1.25 -34.96 -4.26
C PHE A 253 0.53 -34.63 -5.58
N ASP A 254 0.58 -35.53 -6.58
CA ASP A 254 0.06 -35.26 -7.92
C ASP A 254 -1.45 -34.98 -7.93
N THR A 255 -2.21 -35.70 -7.11
CA THR A 255 -3.66 -35.51 -6.95
C THR A 255 -3.95 -34.12 -6.40
N VAL A 256 -3.26 -33.73 -5.33
CA VAL A 256 -3.46 -32.44 -4.68
C VAL A 256 -3.00 -31.29 -5.56
N ALA A 257 -1.87 -31.45 -6.28
CA ALA A 257 -1.41 -30.45 -7.24
C ALA A 257 -2.46 -30.17 -8.34
N ALA A 258 -3.07 -31.21 -8.89
CA ALA A 258 -4.12 -31.07 -9.91
C ALA A 258 -5.39 -30.38 -9.37
N GLU A 259 -5.79 -30.72 -8.15
CA GLU A 259 -6.95 -30.10 -7.50
C GLU A 259 -6.72 -28.65 -7.09
N LEU A 260 -5.54 -28.32 -6.55
CA LEU A 260 -5.17 -26.94 -6.26
C LEU A 260 -5.15 -26.11 -7.53
N LEU A 261 -4.61 -26.62 -8.63
CA LEU A 261 -4.64 -25.93 -9.92
C LEU A 261 -6.07 -25.67 -10.42
N GLN A 262 -6.98 -26.63 -10.22
CA GLN A 262 -8.40 -26.43 -10.55
C GLN A 262 -9.04 -25.39 -9.61
N LYS A 263 -8.79 -25.48 -8.30
CA LYS A 263 -9.26 -24.50 -7.31
C LYS A 263 -8.78 -23.08 -7.65
N THR A 264 -7.52 -22.93 -8.07
CA THR A 264 -6.97 -21.65 -8.53
C THR A 264 -7.77 -21.08 -9.71
N ARG A 265 -8.09 -21.90 -10.72
CA ARG A 265 -8.87 -21.46 -11.88
C ARG A 265 -10.30 -21.07 -11.50
N ASP A 266 -10.92 -21.83 -10.61
CA ASP A 266 -12.29 -21.58 -10.14
C ASP A 266 -12.36 -20.31 -9.30
N LEU A 267 -11.39 -20.09 -8.40
CA LEU A 267 -11.29 -18.88 -7.61
C LEU A 267 -11.03 -17.65 -8.49
N ARG A 268 -10.14 -17.78 -9.47
CA ARG A 268 -9.90 -16.72 -10.46
C ARG A 268 -11.18 -16.32 -11.19
N ALA A 269 -11.94 -17.30 -11.69
CA ALA A 269 -13.21 -17.04 -12.38
C ALA A 269 -14.25 -16.38 -11.45
N THR A 270 -14.28 -16.79 -10.19
CA THR A 270 -15.14 -16.20 -9.16
C THR A 270 -14.76 -14.74 -8.89
N ALA A 271 -13.47 -14.45 -8.74
CA ALA A 271 -12.95 -13.10 -8.52
C ALA A 271 -13.25 -12.18 -9.71
N MET A 272 -13.04 -12.65 -10.94
CA MET A 272 -13.41 -11.92 -12.16
C MET A 272 -14.91 -11.63 -12.19
N THR A 273 -15.75 -12.62 -11.90
CA THR A 273 -17.21 -12.45 -11.88
C THR A 273 -17.65 -11.42 -10.85
N ALA A 274 -17.08 -11.46 -9.64
CA ALA A 274 -17.39 -10.50 -8.58
C ALA A 274 -16.97 -9.07 -8.96
N ARG A 275 -15.76 -8.91 -9.50
CA ARG A 275 -15.24 -7.62 -9.98
C ARG A 275 -16.10 -7.06 -11.10
N ASP A 276 -16.38 -7.86 -12.12
CA ASP A 276 -17.12 -7.44 -13.31
C ASP A 276 -18.58 -7.13 -12.97
N ALA A 277 -19.18 -7.84 -12.00
CA ALA A 277 -20.52 -7.51 -11.49
C ALA A 277 -20.57 -6.16 -10.75
N ALA A 278 -19.52 -5.81 -10.02
CA ALA A 278 -19.41 -4.50 -9.38
C ALA A 278 -19.20 -3.39 -10.42
N ILE A 279 -18.37 -3.63 -11.44
CA ILE A 279 -18.13 -2.70 -12.56
C ILE A 279 -19.40 -2.52 -13.41
N ALA A 280 -20.16 -3.57 -13.69
CA ALA A 280 -21.40 -3.47 -14.46
C ALA A 280 -22.49 -2.62 -13.77
N ASN A 281 -22.34 -2.34 -12.47
CA ASN A 281 -23.23 -1.52 -11.67
C ASN A 281 -22.48 -0.32 -11.07
N LEU A 282 -21.87 0.49 -11.95
CA LEU A 282 -21.10 1.66 -11.55
C LEU A 282 -21.92 2.60 -10.64
N PRO A 283 -21.31 3.13 -9.56
CA PRO A 283 -21.92 4.18 -8.78
C PRO A 283 -22.21 5.42 -9.63
N THR A 284 -23.40 6.01 -9.44
CA THR A 284 -23.77 7.29 -10.07
C THR A 284 -23.22 8.51 -9.33
N LYS A 285 -22.55 8.24 -8.21
CA LYS A 285 -22.04 9.19 -7.23
C LYS A 285 -20.53 9.28 -7.34
N LEU A 286 -20.00 10.50 -7.47
CA LEU A 286 -18.60 10.75 -7.79
C LEU A 286 -17.66 10.12 -6.76
N GLU A 287 -17.90 10.37 -5.48
CA GLU A 287 -17.06 9.86 -4.40
C GLU A 287 -17.03 8.33 -4.43
N GLN A 288 -18.21 7.70 -4.54
CA GLN A 288 -18.32 6.25 -4.65
C GLN A 288 -17.66 5.67 -5.92
N LEU A 289 -17.73 6.37 -7.06
CA LEU A 289 -17.13 5.94 -8.32
C LEU A 289 -15.60 5.96 -8.25
N ILE A 290 -15.02 7.00 -7.65
CA ILE A 290 -13.57 7.14 -7.50
C ILE A 290 -13.03 6.20 -6.42
N ASP A 291 -13.83 5.87 -5.40
CA ASP A 291 -13.47 4.90 -4.36
C ASP A 291 -13.56 3.44 -4.84
N LEU A 292 -14.38 3.16 -5.87
CA LEU A 292 -14.65 1.80 -6.33
C LEU A 292 -13.38 1.01 -6.72
N PRO A 293 -12.42 1.56 -7.49
CA PRO A 293 -11.16 0.89 -7.77
C PRO A 293 -10.42 0.37 -6.53
N GLY A 294 -10.51 1.06 -5.39
CA GLY A 294 -9.88 0.65 -4.13
C GLY A 294 -10.53 -0.61 -3.56
N ALA A 295 -11.87 -0.60 -3.49
CA ALA A 295 -12.63 -1.77 -3.07
C ALA A 295 -12.41 -2.97 -4.00
N LEU A 296 -12.30 -2.74 -5.31
CA LEU A 296 -12.00 -3.78 -6.31
C LEU A 296 -10.58 -4.36 -6.17
N GLY A 297 -9.70 -3.76 -5.36
CA GLY A 297 -8.36 -4.24 -5.08
C GLY A 297 -8.35 -5.68 -4.57
N TRP A 298 -9.32 -6.07 -3.74
CA TRP A 298 -9.47 -7.45 -3.24
C TRP A 298 -9.62 -8.49 -4.36
N ALA A 299 -10.54 -8.27 -5.30
CA ALA A 299 -10.69 -9.18 -6.44
C ALA A 299 -9.54 -9.05 -7.44
N THR A 300 -9.02 -7.84 -7.64
CA THR A 300 -7.92 -7.58 -8.59
C THR A 300 -6.66 -8.29 -8.15
N PHE A 301 -6.33 -8.25 -6.86
CA PHE A 301 -5.21 -8.98 -6.28
C PHE A 301 -5.43 -10.49 -6.33
N ALA A 302 -6.62 -10.98 -5.96
CA ALA A 302 -6.93 -12.42 -6.06
C ALA A 302 -6.80 -12.97 -7.49
N ILE A 303 -7.22 -12.20 -8.51
CA ILE A 303 -7.04 -12.57 -9.92
C ILE A 303 -5.54 -12.69 -10.24
N ALA A 304 -4.74 -11.71 -9.84
CA ALA A 304 -3.30 -11.71 -10.08
C ALA A 304 -2.57 -12.85 -9.35
N SER A 305 -2.91 -13.10 -8.08
CA SER A 305 -2.40 -14.23 -7.29
C SER A 305 -2.76 -15.56 -7.96
N CYS A 306 -3.99 -15.70 -8.46
CA CYS A 306 -4.38 -16.89 -9.20
C CYS A 306 -3.67 -17.02 -10.55
N ASP A 307 -3.44 -15.93 -11.28
CA ASP A 307 -2.68 -15.93 -12.53
C ASP A 307 -1.24 -16.41 -12.30
N GLY A 308 -0.57 -15.92 -11.26
CA GLY A 308 0.75 -16.43 -10.86
C GLY A 308 0.72 -17.91 -10.49
N LEU A 309 -0.23 -18.33 -9.65
CA LEU A 309 -0.35 -19.73 -9.23
C LEU A 309 -0.66 -20.69 -10.39
N VAL A 310 -1.40 -20.27 -11.42
CA VAL A 310 -1.66 -21.09 -12.61
C VAL A 310 -0.38 -21.46 -13.35
N GLU A 311 0.61 -20.58 -13.31
CA GLU A 311 1.92 -20.78 -13.92
C GLU A 311 2.88 -21.56 -13.01
N ASP A 312 2.81 -21.31 -11.69
CA ASP A 312 3.71 -21.92 -10.70
C ASP A 312 3.34 -23.34 -10.29
N LEU A 313 2.05 -23.64 -10.08
CA LEU A 313 1.59 -24.96 -9.61
C LEU A 313 2.05 -26.13 -10.50
N PRO A 314 2.02 -26.04 -11.84
CA PRO A 314 2.56 -27.07 -12.73
C PRO A 314 4.07 -27.32 -12.58
N LEU A 315 4.81 -26.37 -12.00
CA LEU A 315 6.26 -26.43 -11.78
C LEU A 315 6.62 -26.85 -10.36
N ALA A 316 5.64 -27.01 -9.46
CA ALA A 316 5.87 -27.40 -8.08
C ALA A 316 6.45 -28.81 -7.99
N THR A 317 7.48 -28.97 -7.15
CA THR A 317 8.15 -30.28 -6.91
C THR A 317 8.22 -30.66 -5.43
N THR A 318 7.64 -29.86 -4.53
CA THR A 318 7.74 -30.05 -3.08
C THR A 318 6.36 -29.88 -2.43
N ASP A 319 6.10 -30.65 -1.37
CA ASP A 319 4.88 -30.52 -0.59
C ASP A 319 4.68 -29.08 -0.09
N GLU A 320 5.75 -28.41 0.36
CA GLU A 320 5.66 -27.03 0.86
C GLU A 320 5.15 -26.06 -0.23
N ALA A 321 5.55 -26.23 -1.50
CA ALA A 321 5.04 -25.38 -2.58
C ALA A 321 3.52 -25.54 -2.77
N LEU A 322 2.98 -26.75 -2.61
CA LEU A 322 1.53 -26.96 -2.65
C LEU A 322 0.83 -26.40 -1.41
N ILE A 323 1.46 -26.50 -0.25
CA ILE A 323 0.95 -25.96 1.02
C ILE A 323 0.93 -24.42 0.95
N ASP A 324 1.95 -23.78 0.39
CA ASP A 324 2.00 -22.33 0.16
C ASP A 324 0.91 -21.86 -0.81
N ALA A 325 0.73 -22.57 -1.93
CA ALA A 325 -0.38 -22.29 -2.84
C ALA A 325 -1.73 -22.41 -2.11
N ALA A 326 -1.91 -23.40 -1.26
CA ALA A 326 -3.13 -23.57 -0.48
C ALA A 326 -3.34 -22.47 0.58
N ARG A 327 -2.26 -21.95 1.21
CA ARG A 327 -2.33 -20.77 2.09
C ARG A 327 -2.88 -19.57 1.34
N ILE A 328 -2.29 -19.27 0.18
CA ILE A 328 -2.68 -18.14 -0.67
C ILE A 328 -4.15 -18.29 -1.09
N LEU A 329 -4.54 -19.45 -1.65
CA LEU A 329 -5.91 -19.68 -2.07
C LEU A 329 -6.92 -19.55 -0.93
N GLY A 330 -6.57 -19.98 0.29
CA GLY A 330 -7.43 -19.81 1.47
C GLY A 330 -7.69 -18.33 1.79
N GLU A 331 -6.65 -17.50 1.74
CA GLU A 331 -6.77 -16.05 1.98
C GLU A 331 -7.55 -15.34 0.86
N GLU A 332 -7.20 -15.60 -0.39
CA GLU A 332 -7.83 -14.95 -1.55
C GLU A 332 -9.32 -15.30 -1.67
N GLU A 333 -9.71 -16.51 -1.26
CA GLU A 333 -11.12 -16.93 -1.19
C GLU A 333 -11.92 -16.07 -0.19
N VAL A 334 -11.36 -15.79 0.98
CA VAL A 334 -11.95 -14.87 1.98
C VAL A 334 -11.91 -13.43 1.50
N GLY A 335 -10.82 -13.00 0.87
CA GLY A 335 -10.68 -11.67 0.24
C GLY A 335 -11.81 -11.39 -0.74
N VAL A 336 -12.08 -12.31 -1.67
CA VAL A 336 -13.10 -12.17 -2.71
C VAL A 336 -14.52 -12.33 -2.14
N SER A 337 -14.78 -13.38 -1.36
CA SER A 337 -16.14 -13.70 -0.93
C SER A 337 -16.63 -12.82 0.22
N ASN A 338 -15.72 -12.22 1.00
CA ASN A 338 -16.06 -11.46 2.19
C ASN A 338 -15.52 -10.03 2.18
N MET A 339 -14.20 -9.83 2.06
CA MET A 339 -13.63 -8.48 2.21
C MET A 339 -14.14 -7.54 1.10
N LEU A 340 -14.12 -7.98 -0.16
CA LEU A 340 -14.70 -7.25 -1.28
C LEU A 340 -16.18 -6.95 -1.05
N THR A 341 -16.96 -7.95 -0.64
CA THR A 341 -18.41 -7.81 -0.43
C THR A 341 -18.71 -6.77 0.65
N ASP A 342 -18.00 -6.82 1.78
CA ASP A 342 -18.15 -5.88 2.88
C ASP A 342 -17.73 -4.46 2.47
N ALA A 343 -16.61 -4.33 1.77
CA ALA A 343 -16.13 -3.05 1.25
C ALA A 343 -17.15 -2.40 0.29
N LEU A 344 -17.77 -3.19 -0.60
CA LEU A 344 -18.81 -2.69 -1.50
C LEU A 344 -20.10 -2.29 -0.75
N VAL A 345 -20.48 -3.01 0.31
CA VAL A 345 -21.62 -2.65 1.17
C VAL A 345 -21.36 -1.31 1.85
N VAL A 346 -20.19 -1.14 2.45
CA VAL A 346 -19.79 0.10 3.12
C VAL A 346 -19.74 1.24 2.12
N LEU A 347 -19.00 1.09 1.00
CA LEU A 347 -18.86 2.10 -0.04
C LEU A 347 -20.21 2.61 -0.54
N ARG A 348 -21.16 1.71 -0.83
CA ARG A 348 -22.50 2.10 -1.31
C ARG A 348 -23.36 2.80 -0.26
N ALA A 349 -23.13 2.53 1.02
CA ALA A 349 -23.84 3.15 2.13
C ALA A 349 -23.29 4.53 2.52
N MET A 350 -22.05 4.84 2.10
CA MET A 350 -21.41 6.11 2.38
C MET A 350 -22.14 7.25 1.65
N PRO A 351 -22.49 8.33 2.34
CA PRO A 351 -23.20 9.43 1.70
C PRO A 351 -22.30 10.05 0.64
N SER A 352 -22.89 10.44 -0.48
CA SER A 352 -22.20 11.21 -1.52
C SER A 352 -23.14 12.29 -2.03
N LYS A 353 -22.57 13.46 -2.32
CA LYS A 353 -23.34 14.64 -2.73
C LYS A 353 -23.19 14.97 -4.20
N THR A 354 -22.23 14.38 -4.91
CA THR A 354 -21.84 14.81 -6.26
C THR A 354 -22.26 13.77 -7.29
N ASP A 355 -23.06 14.16 -8.27
CA ASP A 355 -23.41 13.28 -9.39
C ASP A 355 -22.29 13.24 -10.44
N VAL A 356 -22.00 12.05 -10.96
CA VAL A 356 -20.92 11.82 -11.96
C VAL A 356 -21.13 12.63 -13.24
N ASP A 357 -22.38 12.82 -13.67
CA ASP A 357 -22.77 13.48 -14.93
C ASP A 357 -22.43 14.98 -15.00
N THR A 358 -21.82 15.53 -13.94
CA THR A 358 -21.44 16.94 -13.86
C THR A 358 -19.99 17.21 -14.33
N VAL A 359 -19.16 16.18 -14.53
CA VAL A 359 -17.74 16.30 -14.94
C VAL A 359 -17.36 15.15 -15.89
N SER A 360 -16.47 15.39 -16.87
CA SER A 360 -15.86 14.31 -17.66
C SER A 360 -14.82 13.55 -16.81
N VAL A 361 -15.28 12.54 -16.05
CA VAL A 361 -14.44 11.77 -15.10
C VAL A 361 -13.58 10.71 -15.79
N ARG A 362 -13.98 10.19 -16.95
CA ARG A 362 -13.27 9.08 -17.63
C ARG A 362 -11.82 9.41 -17.94
N GLY A 363 -11.59 10.51 -18.66
CA GLY A 363 -10.23 10.93 -19.01
C GLY A 363 -9.36 11.26 -17.80
N PHE A 364 -9.97 11.63 -16.66
CA PHE A 364 -9.26 11.82 -15.40
C PHE A 364 -8.80 10.48 -14.82
N ILE A 365 -9.69 9.48 -14.75
CA ILE A 365 -9.35 8.10 -14.34
C ILE A 365 -8.26 7.52 -15.24
N ASP A 366 -8.34 7.71 -16.55
CA ASP A 366 -7.33 7.24 -17.51
C ASP A 366 -5.95 7.90 -17.25
N GLY A 367 -5.94 9.21 -16.94
CA GLY A 367 -4.72 9.94 -16.59
C GLY A 367 -4.02 9.36 -15.35
N TYR A 368 -4.81 9.05 -14.32
CA TYR A 368 -4.32 8.42 -13.10
C TYR A 368 -3.87 6.97 -13.31
N THR A 369 -4.59 6.23 -14.14
CA THR A 369 -4.20 4.86 -14.53
C THR A 369 -2.81 4.86 -15.14
N ASN A 370 -2.52 5.79 -16.06
CA ASN A 370 -1.20 5.94 -16.65
C ASN A 370 -0.13 6.35 -15.61
N LEU A 371 -0.45 7.30 -14.72
CA LEU A 371 0.46 7.75 -13.67
C LEU A 371 0.87 6.59 -12.74
N LEU A 372 -0.12 5.84 -12.23
CA LEU A 372 0.11 4.71 -11.32
C LEU A 372 0.85 3.56 -12.02
N THR A 373 0.54 3.29 -13.30
CA THR A 373 1.24 2.28 -14.10
C THR A 373 2.71 2.64 -14.28
N ARG A 374 3.04 3.89 -14.61
CA ARG A 374 4.45 4.33 -14.73
C ARG A 374 5.21 4.18 -13.42
N ALA A 375 4.61 4.58 -12.30
CA ALA A 375 5.22 4.44 -11.00
C ALA A 375 5.43 2.97 -10.61
N GLY A 376 4.47 2.09 -10.90
CA GLY A 376 4.61 0.65 -10.72
C GLY A 376 5.72 0.03 -11.57
N ASN A 377 5.83 0.43 -12.85
CA ASN A 377 6.92 -0.04 -13.72
C ASN A 377 8.29 0.36 -13.15
N ALA A 378 8.43 1.60 -12.69
CA ALA A 378 9.67 2.07 -12.08
C ALA A 378 10.01 1.31 -10.79
N ASN A 379 9.00 0.91 -10.01
CA ASN A 379 9.20 0.06 -8.84
C ASN A 379 9.72 -1.32 -9.21
N VAL A 380 9.16 -1.93 -10.25
CA VAL A 380 9.62 -3.24 -10.75
C VAL A 380 11.06 -3.15 -11.28
N ASP A 381 11.40 -2.11 -12.04
CA ASP A 381 12.78 -1.88 -12.51
C ASP A 381 13.76 -1.76 -11.35
N TYR A 382 13.38 -1.03 -10.29
CA TYR A 382 14.18 -0.91 -9.09
C TYR A 382 14.34 -2.27 -8.39
N TYR A 383 13.24 -2.97 -8.11
CA TYR A 383 13.29 -4.28 -7.44
C TYR A 383 14.17 -5.27 -8.21
N THR A 384 14.00 -5.36 -9.54
CA THR A 384 14.80 -6.24 -10.41
C THR A 384 16.29 -5.93 -10.34
N THR A 385 16.65 -4.64 -10.23
CA THR A 385 18.05 -4.22 -10.12
C THR A 385 18.66 -4.60 -8.76
N LEU A 386 17.89 -4.51 -7.67
CA LEU A 386 18.36 -4.93 -6.33
C LEU A 386 18.47 -6.45 -6.20
N ALA A 387 17.47 -7.17 -6.71
CA ALA A 387 17.39 -8.62 -6.58
C ALA A 387 18.54 -9.37 -7.28
N GLY A 388 19.31 -8.69 -8.14
CA GLY A 388 20.64 -9.08 -8.58
C GLY A 388 20.76 -10.32 -9.48
N THR A 389 20.03 -11.41 -9.23
CA THR A 389 20.21 -12.72 -9.91
C THR A 389 19.07 -13.71 -9.58
N GLU A 390 17.80 -13.31 -9.60
CA GLU A 390 16.68 -14.29 -9.59
C GLU A 390 15.59 -13.97 -10.62
N LEU A 391 16.03 -13.51 -11.80
CA LEU A 391 15.26 -13.80 -13.00
C LEU A 391 15.52 -15.27 -13.35
N ARG A 392 14.48 -16.12 -13.25
CA ARG A 392 14.41 -17.42 -13.91
C ARG A 392 14.88 -17.24 -15.36
N ALA A 393 15.43 -18.30 -15.96
CA ALA A 393 15.97 -18.24 -17.32
C ALA A 393 14.95 -17.82 -18.41
N ASP A 394 13.66 -17.73 -18.07
CA ASP A 394 12.55 -17.23 -18.88
C ASP A 394 12.19 -15.75 -18.62
N GLY A 395 12.89 -15.05 -17.72
CA GLY A 395 12.69 -13.63 -17.43
C GLY A 395 11.71 -13.31 -16.30
N ARG A 396 11.50 -14.21 -15.31
CA ARG A 396 10.53 -14.06 -14.20
C ARG A 396 11.17 -14.13 -12.81
N PHE A 397 10.61 -13.47 -11.79
CA PHE A 397 11.14 -13.41 -10.41
C PHE A 397 11.17 -14.78 -9.68
N SER A 398 12.02 -14.93 -8.65
CA SER A 398 11.95 -16.05 -7.71
C SER A 398 10.64 -16.07 -6.93
N ASN A 399 10.21 -17.29 -6.60
CA ASN A 399 8.86 -17.67 -6.25
C ASN A 399 8.39 -17.21 -4.86
N ASP A 400 8.34 -15.91 -4.60
CA ASP A 400 7.44 -15.33 -3.61
C ASP A 400 6.15 -14.90 -4.33
N SER A 401 4.99 -15.31 -3.84
CA SER A 401 3.69 -15.12 -4.53
C SER A 401 3.41 -13.67 -4.93
N MET A 402 3.93 -12.70 -4.18
CA MET A 402 3.78 -11.28 -4.48
C MET A 402 4.46 -10.87 -5.80
N SER A 403 5.64 -11.43 -6.11
CA SER A 403 6.36 -11.12 -7.35
C SER A 403 5.62 -11.66 -8.58
N ALA A 404 5.03 -12.85 -8.47
CA ALA A 404 4.20 -13.44 -9.52
C ALA A 404 2.91 -12.63 -9.74
N SER A 405 2.23 -12.21 -8.67
CA SER A 405 1.06 -11.32 -8.77
C SER A 405 1.41 -9.97 -9.41
N VAL A 406 2.55 -9.37 -9.04
CA VAL A 406 3.01 -8.11 -9.64
C VAL A 406 3.32 -8.27 -11.14
N ALA A 407 3.92 -9.38 -11.55
CA ALA A 407 4.14 -9.69 -12.96
C ALA A 407 2.82 -9.85 -13.73
N ALA A 408 1.84 -10.58 -13.17
CA ALA A 408 0.52 -10.74 -13.79
C ALA A 408 -0.23 -9.40 -13.96
N LEU A 409 -0.12 -8.51 -12.98
CA LEU A 409 -0.68 -7.15 -13.05
C LEU A 409 0.00 -6.30 -14.12
N HIS A 410 1.34 -6.35 -14.20
CA HIS A 410 2.12 -5.68 -15.24
C HIS A 410 1.69 -6.15 -16.64
N ASP A 411 1.59 -7.46 -16.85
CA ASP A 411 1.22 -8.04 -18.14
C ASP A 411 -0.21 -7.67 -18.54
N THR A 412 -1.13 -7.63 -17.56
CA THR A 412 -2.51 -7.16 -17.78
C THR A 412 -2.54 -5.70 -18.26
N LEU A 413 -1.77 -4.82 -17.61
CA LEU A 413 -1.67 -3.40 -18.01
C LEU A 413 -1.01 -3.23 -19.38
N GLY A 414 0.00 -4.04 -19.70
CA GLY A 414 0.67 -4.03 -21.01
C GLY A 414 -0.19 -4.56 -22.16
N ALA A 415 -1.12 -5.48 -21.88
CA ALA A 415 -2.04 -6.03 -22.87
C ALA A 415 -3.29 -5.16 -23.10
N THR A 416 -3.60 -4.25 -22.17
CA THR A 416 -4.81 -3.44 -22.22
C THR A 416 -4.72 -2.35 -23.29
N THR A 417 -5.67 -2.31 -24.22
CA THR A 417 -5.84 -1.18 -25.15
C THR A 417 -6.42 0.03 -24.44
N SER A 418 -6.17 1.24 -24.94
CA SER A 418 -6.72 2.48 -24.35
C SER A 418 -8.23 2.35 -24.10
N PRO A 419 -8.69 2.50 -22.84
CA PRO A 419 -10.11 2.38 -22.49
C PRO A 419 -11.01 3.28 -23.34
N THR A 420 -12.18 2.75 -23.71
CA THR A 420 -13.21 3.42 -24.52
C THR A 420 -14.51 3.63 -23.75
N THR A 421 -14.78 2.82 -22.72
CA THR A 421 -15.94 2.94 -21.82
C THR A 421 -15.53 3.34 -20.40
N MET A 422 -16.48 3.72 -19.56
CA MET A 422 -16.20 4.01 -18.15
C MET A 422 -15.83 2.74 -17.38
N GLU A 423 -16.49 1.63 -17.72
CA GLU A 423 -16.24 0.31 -17.16
C GLU A 423 -14.81 -0.16 -17.42
N GLU A 424 -14.32 0.03 -18.64
CA GLU A 424 -12.93 -0.26 -19.02
C GLU A 424 -11.94 0.64 -18.24
N SER A 425 -12.25 1.94 -18.11
CA SER A 425 -11.41 2.87 -17.33
C SER A 425 -11.34 2.50 -15.84
N VAL A 426 -12.47 2.13 -15.22
CA VAL A 426 -12.53 1.69 -13.81
C VAL A 426 -11.77 0.39 -13.62
N SER A 427 -11.91 -0.57 -14.55
CA SER A 427 -11.18 -1.83 -14.51
C SER A 427 -9.67 -1.64 -14.63
N ALA A 428 -9.23 -0.82 -15.59
CA ALA A 428 -7.82 -0.50 -15.79
C ALA A 428 -7.24 0.24 -14.58
N ASN A 429 -8.01 1.17 -13.99
CA ASN A 429 -7.58 1.91 -12.81
C ASN A 429 -7.45 1.02 -11.57
N ALA A 430 -8.40 0.10 -11.33
CA ALA A 430 -8.29 -0.89 -10.25
C ALA A 430 -7.00 -1.72 -10.41
N THR A 431 -6.73 -2.19 -11.63
CA THR A 431 -5.50 -2.93 -11.96
C THR A 431 -4.24 -2.09 -11.72
N ALA A 432 -4.21 -0.84 -12.20
CA ALA A 432 -3.07 0.05 -12.04
C ALA A 432 -2.82 0.43 -10.57
N MET A 433 -3.87 0.62 -9.78
CA MET A 433 -3.75 0.91 -8.36
C MET A 433 -3.25 -0.31 -7.59
N THR A 434 -3.81 -1.51 -7.82
CA THR A 434 -3.29 -2.74 -7.22
C THR A 434 -1.83 -2.98 -7.63
N TYR A 435 -1.48 -2.77 -8.89
CA TYR A 435 -0.10 -2.89 -9.37
C TYR A 435 0.85 -1.91 -8.66
N PHE A 436 0.44 -0.65 -8.52
CA PHE A 436 1.21 0.35 -7.81
C PHE A 436 1.39 0.01 -6.32
N VAL A 437 0.32 -0.37 -5.61
CA VAL A 437 0.37 -0.75 -4.19
C VAL A 437 1.25 -2.00 -3.99
N MET A 438 1.08 -3.05 -4.80
CA MET A 438 1.83 -4.29 -4.65
C MET A 438 3.31 -4.16 -5.05
N SER A 439 3.61 -3.42 -6.12
CA SER A 439 5.01 -3.14 -6.49
C SER A 439 5.73 -2.26 -5.45
N ASN A 440 5.00 -1.37 -4.76
CA ASN A 440 5.53 -0.69 -3.59
C ASN A 440 5.84 -1.67 -2.45
N GLY A 441 5.08 -2.74 -2.29
CA GLY A 441 5.40 -3.76 -1.29
C GLY A 441 6.68 -4.53 -1.56
N LEU A 442 6.95 -4.86 -2.81
CA LEU A 442 8.26 -5.40 -3.20
C LEU A 442 9.39 -4.44 -2.81
N LEU A 443 9.19 -3.14 -3.03
CA LEU A 443 10.16 -2.13 -2.64
C LEU A 443 10.26 -1.91 -1.14
N SER A 444 9.17 -1.87 -0.39
CA SER A 444 9.23 -1.66 1.06
C SER A 444 9.95 -2.82 1.75
N GLY A 445 9.79 -4.06 1.24
CA GLY A 445 10.63 -5.19 1.62
C GLY A 445 12.09 -5.00 1.23
N ALA A 446 12.37 -4.70 -0.04
CA ALA A 446 13.73 -4.58 -0.58
C ALA A 446 14.52 -3.34 -0.09
N GLN A 447 13.86 -2.20 0.12
CA GLN A 447 14.43 -0.94 0.62
C GLN A 447 14.71 -1.01 2.10
N SER A 448 13.89 -1.73 2.85
CA SER A 448 14.14 -1.96 4.27
C SER A 448 15.25 -3.01 4.45
N TYR A 449 15.36 -4.02 3.58
CA TYR A 449 16.10 -5.25 3.92
C TYR A 449 16.99 -5.90 2.83
N GLY A 450 17.06 -5.40 1.60
CA GLY A 450 18.00 -5.93 0.61
C GLY A 450 17.80 -7.39 0.18
N PHE A 451 16.74 -8.11 0.59
CA PHE A 451 16.29 -9.42 0.09
C PHE A 451 14.80 -9.67 0.42
N THR A 452 14.25 -10.75 -0.15
CA THR A 452 12.86 -11.24 -0.17
C THR A 452 12.17 -11.35 1.20
N ILE A 453 10.85 -11.12 1.21
CA ILE A 453 10.02 -11.13 2.42
C ILE A 453 9.63 -12.58 2.73
N ASP A 454 10.36 -13.24 3.63
CA ASP A 454 9.90 -14.50 4.23
C ASP A 454 9.27 -14.24 5.62
N ASP A 455 8.27 -15.04 6.00
CA ASP A 455 7.48 -14.94 7.24
C ASP A 455 8.36 -15.05 8.51
N ALA A 456 9.60 -15.54 8.35
CA ALA A 456 10.61 -15.66 9.41
C ALA A 456 11.35 -14.35 9.71
N ASP A 457 11.59 -13.49 8.71
CA ASP A 457 12.41 -12.27 8.84
C ASP A 457 11.62 -11.08 9.40
N MET A 458 10.29 -11.13 9.28
CA MET A 458 9.35 -10.15 9.83
C MET A 458 9.30 -10.11 11.38
N ARG A 459 10.03 -10.98 12.08
CA ARG A 459 9.92 -11.22 13.53
C ARG A 459 10.90 -10.44 14.42
N THR A 460 11.73 -9.53 13.90
CA THR A 460 12.66 -8.77 14.77
C THR A 460 12.04 -7.45 15.25
N SER A 461 12.32 -7.04 16.50
CA SER A 461 11.63 -5.92 17.19
C SER A 461 11.82 -4.54 16.52
N VAL A 462 12.92 -4.35 15.79
CA VAL A 462 13.18 -3.11 15.04
C VAL A 462 12.20 -2.95 13.87
N TYR A 463 11.78 -4.06 13.26
CA TYR A 463 10.99 -4.07 12.02
C TYR A 463 9.54 -3.72 12.32
N ALA A 464 9.00 -4.25 13.42
CA ALA A 464 7.68 -3.90 13.92
C ALA A 464 7.58 -2.39 14.20
N THR A 465 8.64 -1.78 14.74
CA THR A 465 8.64 -0.34 15.09
C THR A 465 8.61 0.54 13.83
N ILE A 466 9.37 0.19 12.79
CA ILE A 466 9.39 0.90 11.51
C ILE A 466 8.02 0.79 10.82
N LEU A 467 7.46 -0.41 10.75
CA LEU A 467 6.14 -0.63 10.15
C LEU A 467 5.03 0.07 10.94
N ASP A 468 5.08 0.05 12.26
CA ASP A 468 4.12 0.77 13.12
C ASP A 468 4.17 2.28 12.88
N THR A 469 5.37 2.84 12.76
CA THR A 469 5.56 4.26 12.45
C THR A 469 5.01 4.60 11.07
N ALA A 470 5.23 3.73 10.08
CA ALA A 470 4.69 3.90 8.74
C ALA A 470 3.15 3.85 8.74
N VAL A 471 2.54 2.89 9.45
CA VAL A 471 1.08 2.78 9.61
C VAL A 471 0.51 4.07 10.24
N ASP A 472 1.09 4.52 11.35
CA ASP A 472 0.62 5.72 12.06
C ASP A 472 0.76 6.99 11.21
N SER A 473 1.87 7.09 10.45
CA SER A 473 2.12 8.21 9.53
C SER A 473 1.17 8.21 8.33
N GLY A 474 0.92 7.05 7.73
CA GLY A 474 0.00 6.91 6.61
C GLY A 474 -1.44 7.25 7.01
N ALA A 475 -1.88 6.74 8.16
CA ALA A 475 -3.20 7.05 8.73
C ALA A 475 -3.41 8.55 8.94
N ALA A 476 -2.39 9.24 9.48
CA ALA A 476 -2.44 10.69 9.66
C ALA A 476 -2.56 11.44 8.33
N THR A 477 -1.92 10.94 7.26
CA THR A 477 -2.03 11.55 5.93
C THR A 477 -3.43 11.35 5.35
N VAL A 478 -3.97 10.13 5.39
CA VAL A 478 -5.36 9.83 4.98
C VAL A 478 -6.36 10.74 5.69
N GLU A 479 -6.26 10.87 7.01
CA GLU A 479 -7.15 11.74 7.81
C GLU A 479 -7.04 13.23 7.42
N SER A 480 -5.83 13.74 7.18
CA SER A 480 -5.62 15.13 6.77
C SER A 480 -6.24 15.42 5.39
N PHE A 481 -6.08 14.51 4.43
CA PHE A 481 -6.67 14.64 3.09
C PHE A 481 -8.18 14.52 3.12
N ALA A 482 -8.69 13.57 3.90
CA ALA A 482 -10.11 13.42 4.13
C ALA A 482 -10.71 14.71 4.72
N GLU A 483 -10.06 15.33 5.70
CA GLU A 483 -10.52 16.61 6.25
C GLU A 483 -10.49 17.74 5.21
N ARG A 484 -9.44 17.82 4.39
CA ARG A 484 -9.36 18.82 3.32
C ARG A 484 -10.52 18.70 2.33
N LEU A 485 -10.85 17.48 1.91
CA LEU A 485 -12.00 17.21 1.04
C LEU A 485 -13.33 17.56 1.72
N ARG A 486 -13.47 17.24 3.01
CA ARG A 486 -14.65 17.60 3.81
C ARG A 486 -14.85 19.11 3.93
N ASN A 487 -13.78 19.87 4.17
CA ASN A 487 -13.82 21.34 4.23
C ASN A 487 -14.29 21.96 2.90
N ARG A 488 -14.23 21.19 1.82
CA ARG A 488 -14.70 21.56 0.49
C ARG A 488 -16.09 20.99 0.16
N GLY A 489 -16.72 20.27 1.09
CA GLY A 489 -18.08 19.77 0.99
C GLY A 489 -18.22 18.32 0.51
N TYR A 490 -17.12 17.60 0.28
CA TYR A 490 -17.12 16.21 -0.20
C TYR A 490 -17.16 15.18 0.93
N THR A 491 -17.64 13.98 0.62
CA THR A 491 -17.67 12.85 1.57
C THR A 491 -16.61 11.82 1.23
N VAL A 492 -15.94 11.30 2.24
CA VAL A 492 -14.75 10.43 2.12
C VAL A 492 -14.83 9.24 3.09
N GLY A 493 -16.06 8.79 3.36
CA GLY A 493 -16.33 7.87 4.45
C GLY A 493 -15.83 6.44 4.19
N ALA A 494 -15.84 5.96 2.93
CA ALA A 494 -15.37 4.61 2.62
C ALA A 494 -13.84 4.50 2.80
N PRO A 495 -13.03 5.44 2.26
CA PRO A 495 -11.60 5.44 2.50
C PRO A 495 -11.24 5.65 3.98
N LEU A 496 -11.97 6.50 4.70
CA LEU A 496 -11.74 6.61 6.15
C LEU A 496 -12.05 5.32 6.91
N TRP A 497 -13.06 4.56 6.48
CA TRP A 497 -13.37 3.29 7.11
C TRP A 497 -12.29 2.23 6.83
N SER A 498 -11.81 2.12 5.58
CA SER A 498 -10.78 1.14 5.19
C SER A 498 -9.50 1.31 6.00
N SER A 499 -8.91 2.50 5.94
CA SER A 499 -7.67 2.82 6.66
C SER A 499 -7.85 2.69 8.17
N ARG A 500 -9.00 3.04 8.74
CA ARG A 500 -9.23 2.89 10.19
C ARG A 500 -9.32 1.44 10.63
N TRP A 501 -9.97 0.55 9.88
CA TRP A 501 -9.99 -0.86 10.28
C TRP A 501 -8.60 -1.48 10.09
N GLY A 502 -7.90 -1.16 9.01
CA GLY A 502 -6.54 -1.65 8.74
C GLY A 502 -5.54 -1.20 9.82
N THR A 503 -5.53 0.08 10.16
CA THR A 503 -4.64 0.63 11.21
C THR A 503 -5.01 0.08 12.59
N SER A 504 -6.30 -0.12 12.87
CA SER A 504 -6.74 -0.77 14.11
C SER A 504 -6.31 -2.23 14.20
N ALA A 505 -6.33 -2.96 13.08
CA ALA A 505 -5.81 -4.32 13.02
C ALA A 505 -4.31 -4.35 13.33
N ALA A 506 -3.52 -3.45 12.75
CA ALA A 506 -2.10 -3.29 13.08
C ALA A 506 -1.89 -3.02 14.58
N ILE A 507 -2.56 -2.00 15.12
CA ILE A 507 -2.45 -1.60 16.54
C ILE A 507 -2.82 -2.75 17.49
N ALA A 508 -3.90 -3.47 17.20
CA ALA A 508 -4.38 -4.55 18.06
C ALA A 508 -3.41 -5.75 18.11
N ASN A 509 -2.52 -5.88 17.13
CA ASN A 509 -1.62 -7.01 16.96
C ASN A 509 -0.13 -6.65 17.13
N ARG A 510 0.22 -5.42 17.52
CA ARG A 510 1.64 -4.97 17.71
C ARG A 510 2.47 -5.87 18.62
N SER A 511 1.83 -6.52 19.59
CA SER A 511 2.50 -7.41 20.55
C SER A 511 2.38 -8.90 20.18
N SER A 512 1.76 -9.24 19.04
CA SER A 512 1.60 -10.63 18.61
C SER A 512 2.76 -11.06 17.71
N PRO A 513 3.00 -12.38 17.53
CA PRO A 513 3.95 -12.89 16.55
C PRO A 513 3.65 -12.47 15.09
N GLU A 514 2.45 -11.95 14.85
CA GLU A 514 1.92 -11.56 13.54
C GLU A 514 1.90 -10.02 13.36
N ALA A 515 2.60 -9.27 14.21
CA ALA A 515 2.63 -7.80 14.20
C ALA A 515 2.98 -7.21 12.83
N ALA A 516 4.00 -7.76 12.17
CA ALA A 516 4.42 -7.29 10.85
C ALA A 516 3.37 -7.55 9.76
N ASN A 517 2.72 -8.72 9.78
CA ASN A 517 1.61 -9.05 8.86
C ASN A 517 0.41 -8.14 9.10
N ALA A 518 0.10 -7.81 10.37
CA ALA A 518 -0.96 -6.88 10.71
C ALA A 518 -0.64 -5.44 10.24
N ALA A 519 0.60 -4.99 10.44
CA ALA A 519 1.06 -3.69 9.96
C ALA A 519 1.05 -3.62 8.43
N TRP A 520 1.40 -4.71 7.74
CA TRP A 520 1.34 -4.82 6.28
C TRP A 520 -0.08 -4.62 5.74
N ILE A 521 -1.07 -5.30 6.32
CA ILE A 521 -2.48 -5.11 5.96
C ILE A 521 -2.91 -3.66 6.23
N GLY A 522 -2.54 -3.09 7.38
CA GLY A 522 -2.83 -1.69 7.70
C GLY A 522 -2.24 -0.69 6.70
N LEU A 523 -1.03 -0.94 6.22
CA LEU A 523 -0.38 -0.14 5.19
C LEU A 523 -1.08 -0.27 3.84
N ASN A 524 -1.42 -1.49 3.42
CA ASN A 524 -2.11 -1.72 2.15
C ASN A 524 -3.43 -0.94 2.07
N GLU A 525 -4.29 -1.06 3.10
CA GLU A 525 -5.55 -0.30 3.17
C GLU A 525 -5.29 1.20 3.08
N THR A 526 -4.30 1.69 3.84
CA THR A 526 -3.92 3.10 3.86
C THR A 526 -3.39 3.59 2.51
N TRP A 527 -2.66 2.77 1.75
CA TRP A 527 -2.16 3.14 0.42
C TRP A 527 -3.27 3.22 -0.63
N TYR A 528 -4.22 2.29 -0.62
CA TYR A 528 -5.41 2.36 -1.47
C TYR A 528 -6.23 3.62 -1.18
N ASP A 529 -6.43 3.93 0.09
CA ASP A 529 -7.19 5.09 0.52
C ASP A 529 -6.48 6.40 0.22
N ALA A 530 -5.16 6.46 0.39
CA ALA A 530 -4.36 7.60 -0.01
C ALA A 530 -4.52 7.88 -1.51
N ALA A 531 -4.30 6.88 -2.37
CA ALA A 531 -4.47 7.01 -3.83
C ALA A 531 -5.89 7.50 -4.20
N THR A 532 -6.91 6.97 -3.53
CA THR A 532 -8.31 7.35 -3.71
C THR A 532 -8.58 8.80 -3.32
N LEU A 533 -8.18 9.20 -2.10
CA LEU A 533 -8.35 10.58 -1.62
C LEU A 533 -7.58 11.59 -2.45
N PHE A 534 -6.44 11.18 -3.00
CA PHE A 534 -5.68 12.01 -3.91
C PHE A 534 -6.38 12.23 -5.25
N MET A 535 -6.95 11.17 -5.84
CA MET A 535 -7.83 11.28 -7.02
C MET A 535 -8.98 12.25 -6.76
N LEU A 536 -9.69 12.08 -5.64
CA LEU A 536 -10.78 12.99 -5.26
C LEU A 536 -10.29 14.41 -5.06
N THR A 537 -9.13 14.62 -4.45
CA THR A 537 -8.59 15.96 -4.18
C THR A 537 -8.32 16.73 -5.47
N ALA A 538 -7.70 16.08 -6.47
CA ALA A 538 -7.42 16.69 -7.76
C ALA A 538 -8.70 16.89 -8.59
N LEU A 539 -9.56 15.88 -8.69
CA LEU A 539 -10.79 15.95 -9.48
C LEU A 539 -11.70 17.06 -9.00
N THR A 540 -11.76 17.25 -7.69
CA THR A 540 -12.66 18.23 -7.10
C THR A 540 -12.06 19.62 -7.07
N ALA A 541 -10.74 19.79 -7.26
CA ALA A 541 -9.98 21.04 -7.12
C ALA A 541 -10.70 22.23 -7.81
N PRO A 542 -10.71 23.44 -7.21
CA PRO A 542 -11.29 24.59 -7.88
C PRO A 542 -10.49 24.84 -9.15
N GLN A 543 -11.14 24.84 -10.31
CA GLN A 543 -10.48 25.19 -11.56
C GLN A 543 -10.00 26.64 -11.45
N LYS A 544 -8.69 26.86 -11.62
CA LYS A 544 -8.05 28.17 -11.55
C LYS A 544 -8.05 28.86 -12.90
#